data_AF-A0A2I1M1F1-F1
#
_entry.id   AF-A0A2I1M1F1-F1
#
_cell.length_a   1.000
_cell.length_b   1.000
_cell.length_c   1.000
_cell.angle_alpha   90.00
_cell.angle_beta   90.00
_cell.angle_gamma   90.00
#
_symmetry.space_group_name_H-M   'P 1'
#
loop_
_entity.id
_entity.type
_entity.pdbx_description
1 polymer ?
#
loop_
_entity_poly.entity_id
_entity_poly.type
_entity_poly.pdbx_seq_one_letter_code
_entity_poly.pdbx_strand_id
1 'polypeptide(L)' 'METQKKLSKYISYRLRLIGKNRPWLAEQLGISVAQVDRIMAGHSPLSLERIEVIAHAVGMKPSELIAQVEV' A
#
# COMPACT_ATOMS: atom_id res chain seq x y z
N MET A 1 -2.16 -8.21 11.76
CA MET A 1 -3.38 -8.97 11.36
C MET A 1 -4.61 -8.08 11.17
N GLU A 2 -4.83 -7.04 11.99
CA GLU A 2 -5.87 -6.01 11.75
C GLU A 2 -5.31 -4.81 10.96
N THR A 3 -4.17 -4.28 11.42
CA THR A 3 -3.47 -3.10 10.91
C THR A 3 -3.20 -3.22 9.40
N GLN A 4 -2.55 -4.30 8.97
CA GLN A 4 -2.30 -4.53 7.53
C GLN A 4 -3.55 -4.57 6.65
N LYS A 5 -4.68 -5.07 7.17
CA LYS A 5 -5.96 -5.08 6.43
C LYS A 5 -6.56 -3.68 6.31
N LYS A 6 -6.44 -2.83 7.34
CA LYS A 6 -6.83 -1.42 7.27
C LYS A 6 -5.98 -0.68 6.24
N LEU A 7 -4.67 -0.88 6.31
CA LEU A 7 -3.71 -0.28 5.38
C LEU A 7 -3.97 -0.70 3.92
N SER A 8 -4.20 -1.99 3.66
CA SER A 8 -4.48 -2.46 2.31
C SER A 8 -5.81 -1.98 1.73
N LYS A 9 -6.85 -1.88 2.57
CA LYS A 9 -8.12 -1.23 2.18
C LYS A 9 -7.90 0.22 1.82
N TYR A 10 -7.12 0.94 2.61
CA TYR A 10 -6.81 2.34 2.35
C TYR A 10 -6.01 2.54 1.07
N ILE A 11 -4.96 1.73 0.84
CA ILE A 11 -4.18 1.76 -0.41
C ILE A 11 -5.10 1.48 -1.61
N SER A 12 -6.00 0.50 -1.52
CA SER A 12 -6.98 0.20 -2.58
C SER A 12 -7.89 1.38 -2.88
N TYR A 13 -8.40 2.03 -1.82
CA TYR A 13 -9.24 3.21 -1.94
C TYR A 13 -8.49 4.37 -2.60
N ARG A 14 -7.25 4.64 -2.17
CA ARG A 14 -6.40 5.68 -2.74
C ARG A 14 -6.09 5.43 -4.21
N LEU A 15 -5.68 4.21 -4.57
CA LEU A 15 -5.45 3.82 -5.96
C LEU A 15 -6.69 4.12 -6.83
N ARG A 16 -7.88 3.79 -6.35
CA ARG A 16 -9.14 4.09 -7.06
C ARG A 16 -9.36 5.59 -7.22
N LEU A 17 -9.10 6.41 -6.19
CA LEU A 17 -9.23 7.87 -6.27
C LEU A 17 -8.28 8.49 -7.30
N ILE A 18 -7.06 7.97 -7.41
CA ILE A 18 -6.05 8.49 -8.35
C ILE A 18 -6.09 7.80 -9.74
N GLY A 19 -7.10 6.98 -10.01
CA GLY A 19 -7.25 6.27 -11.29
C GLY A 19 -6.15 5.24 -11.57
N LYS A 20 -5.51 4.69 -10.53
CA LYS A 20 -4.45 3.67 -10.61
C LYS A 20 -4.95 2.31 -10.11
N ASN A 21 -4.16 1.26 -10.37
CA ASN A 21 -4.51 -0.12 -10.04
C ASN A 21 -3.31 -0.89 -9.46
N ARG A 22 -3.52 -2.16 -9.09
CA ARG A 22 -2.48 -3.00 -8.48
C ARG A 22 -1.29 -3.27 -9.44
N PRO A 23 -1.49 -3.53 -10.75
CA PRO A 23 -0.39 -3.59 -11.71
C PRO A 23 0.49 -2.33 -11.70
N TRP A 24 -0.12 -1.16 -11.74
CA TRP A 24 0.61 0.11 -11.67
C TRP A 24 1.41 0.23 -10.36
N LEU A 25 0.82 -0.15 -9.22
CA LEU A 25 1.55 -0.15 -7.95
C LEU A 25 2.72 -1.14 -7.95
N ALA A 26 2.57 -2.29 -8.60
CA ALA A 26 3.63 -3.28 -8.75
C ALA A 26 4.82 -2.72 -9.55
N GLU A 27 4.54 -1.99 -10.63
CA GLU A 27 5.54 -1.28 -11.43
C GLU A 27 6.27 -0.21 -10.59
N GLN A 28 5.54 0.58 -9.80
CA GLN A 28 6.16 1.59 -8.92
C GLN A 28 7.08 0.98 -7.85
N LEU A 29 6.76 -0.22 -7.40
CA LEU A 29 7.51 -0.93 -6.36
C LEU A 29 8.61 -1.83 -6.92
N GLY A 30 8.70 -2.01 -8.25
CA GLY A 30 9.62 -2.96 -8.86
C GLY A 30 9.38 -4.42 -8.43
N ILE A 31 8.11 -4.78 -8.14
CA ILE A 31 7.72 -6.13 -7.68
C ILE A 31 6.64 -6.73 -8.58
N SER A 32 6.37 -8.02 -8.41
CA SER A 32 5.27 -8.68 -9.12
C SER A 32 3.89 -8.29 -8.56
N VAL A 33 2.86 -8.36 -9.40
CA VAL A 33 1.47 -8.17 -8.98
C VAL A 33 1.07 -9.18 -7.88
N ALA A 34 1.59 -10.42 -7.94
CA ALA A 34 1.37 -11.41 -6.90
C ALA A 34 1.98 -11.01 -5.53
N GLN A 35 3.10 -10.29 -5.52
CA GLN A 35 3.65 -9.71 -4.29
C GLN A 35 2.78 -8.56 -3.77
N VAL A 36 2.24 -7.72 -4.64
CA VAL A 36 1.25 -6.71 -4.26
C VAL A 36 0.01 -7.38 -3.65
N ASP A 37 -0.55 -8.42 -4.27
CA ASP A 37 -1.72 -9.11 -3.72
C ASP A 37 -1.45 -9.72 -2.34
N ARG A 38 -0.24 -10.26 -2.09
CA ARG A 38 0.16 -10.73 -0.75
C ARG A 38 0.26 -9.61 0.28
N ILE A 39 0.78 -8.45 -0.12
CA ILE A 39 0.80 -7.25 0.73
C ILE A 39 -0.63 -6.82 1.04
N MET A 40 -1.49 -6.75 0.02
CA MET A 40 -2.87 -6.28 0.15
C MET A 40 -3.76 -7.25 0.95
N ALA A 41 -3.42 -8.53 0.94
CA ALA A 41 -4.07 -9.55 1.76
C ALA A 41 -3.56 -9.56 3.23
N GLY A 42 -2.52 -8.78 3.56
CA GLY A 42 -1.93 -8.77 4.89
C GLY A 42 -1.13 -10.03 5.22
N HIS A 43 -0.65 -10.74 4.21
CA HIS A 43 0.20 -11.92 4.35
C HIS A 43 1.69 -11.58 4.36
N SER A 44 2.05 -10.31 4.20
CA SER A 44 3.44 -9.84 4.19
C SER A 44 3.59 -8.59 5.04
N PRO A 45 4.51 -8.58 6.02
CA PRO A 45 4.98 -7.35 6.68
C PRO A 45 5.44 -6.34 5.64
N LEU A 46 4.89 -5.13 5.71
CA LEU A 46 5.41 -4.00 4.97
C LEU A 46 6.60 -3.46 5.77
N SER A 47 7.80 -3.55 5.18
CA SER A 47 8.96 -2.83 5.71
C SER A 47 8.72 -1.33 5.62
N LEU A 48 9.41 -0.56 6.47
CA LEU A 48 9.33 0.91 6.45
C LEU A 48 9.64 1.47 5.04
N GLU A 49 10.69 0.96 4.41
CA GLU A 49 11.06 1.29 3.02
C GLU A 49 9.89 1.09 2.05
N ARG A 50 9.14 -0.01 2.16
CA ARG A 50 7.97 -0.24 1.28
C ARG A 50 6.81 0.69 1.61
N ILE A 51 6.62 1.04 2.88
CA ILE A 51 5.61 2.02 3.30
C ILE A 51 5.96 3.38 2.67
N GLU A 52 7.22 3.76 2.66
CA GLU A 52 7.70 5.00 2.05
C GLU A 52 7.41 5.01 0.55
N VAL A 53 7.84 3.98 -0.19
CA VAL A 53 7.62 3.90 -1.64
C VAL A 53 6.13 3.90 -1.97
N ILE A 54 5.31 3.15 -1.23
CA ILE A 54 3.85 3.14 -1.44
C ILE A 54 3.26 4.53 -1.16
N ALA A 55 3.64 5.17 -0.06
CA ALA A 55 3.15 6.50 0.31
C ALA A 55 3.49 7.53 -0.79
N HIS A 56 4.74 7.54 -1.25
CA HIS A 56 5.18 8.40 -2.34
C HIS A 56 4.41 8.11 -3.65
N ALA A 57 4.22 6.83 -4.00
CA ALA A 57 3.46 6.44 -5.18
C ALA A 57 2.00 6.90 -5.12
N VAL A 58 1.35 6.83 -3.95
CA VAL A 58 -0.05 7.27 -3.79
C VAL A 58 -0.20 8.77 -3.45
N GLY A 59 0.90 9.54 -3.53
CA GLY A 59 0.93 10.97 -3.31
C GLY A 59 0.68 11.37 -1.86
N MET A 60 1.27 10.65 -0.91
CA MET A 60 1.11 10.83 0.52
C MET A 60 2.45 10.80 1.24
N LYS A 61 2.47 11.32 2.48
CA LYS A 61 3.60 11.13 3.38
C LYS A 61 3.51 9.75 4.06
N PRO A 62 4.64 9.10 4.36
CA PRO A 62 4.65 7.81 5.07
C PRO A 62 3.90 7.86 6.41
N SER A 63 4.02 8.96 7.15
CA SER A 63 3.32 9.17 8.42
C SER A 63 1.80 9.25 8.26
N GLU A 64 1.29 9.87 7.19
CA GLU A 64 -0.14 9.93 6.89
C GLU A 64 -0.69 8.53 6.57
N LEU A 65 0.11 7.72 5.87
CA LEU A 65 -0.24 6.34 5.53
C LEU A 65 -0.27 5.45 6.78
N ILE A 66 0.68 5.61 7.71
CA ILE A 66 0.74 4.88 9.00
C ILE A 66 -0.40 5.32 9.93
N ALA A 67 -0.75 6.59 9.96
CA ALA A 67 -1.85 7.11 10.78
C ALA A 67 -3.21 6.49 10.40
N GLN A 68 -3.41 6.04 9.16
CA GLN A 68 -4.65 5.33 8.76
C GLN A 68 -4.80 3.95 9.39
N VAL A 69 -3.77 3.48 10.08
CA VAL A 69 -3.68 2.11 10.56
C VAL A 69 -3.70 1.99 12.08
N GLU A 70 -3.44 3.10 12.79
CA GLU A 70 -3.47 3.21 14.25
C GLU A 70 -4.86 3.60 14.81
N VAL A 71 -5.81 3.95 13.93
CA VAL A 71 -7.21 4.27 14.27
C VAL A 71 -8.09 3.05 14.08
#